data_AF-A0A9P5MPX1-F1
#
_entry.id   AF-A0A9P5MPX1-F1
#
_cell.length_a   1.000
_cell.length_b   1.000
_cell.length_c   1.000
_cell.angle_alpha   90.00
_cell.angle_beta   90.00
_cell.angle_gamma   90.00
#
_symmetry.space_group_name_H-M   'P 1'
#
loop_
_entity.id
_entity.type
_entity.pdbx_description
1 polymer ?
#
loop_
_entity_poly.entity_id
_entity_poly.type
_entity_poly.pdbx_seq_one_letter_code
_entity_poly.pdbx_strand_id
1 'polypeptide(L)'
;MLSHRAGGGTNFLKALQAGGTVMTQKWSTERTPVMIFLSDGECSISDMAIQDLCRSAVRLGKPLSFHSISFGQDSSSSSLRRMANLALGVQNNAPRNPRTPPSIPSSFAVALDAVQLAETFLGIAESLRKPRGALMY
;
A
#
# COMPACT_ATOMS: atom_id res chain seq x y z
N MET A 1 24.35 -2.77 23.78
CA MET A 1 23.86 -2.13 22.55
C MET A 1 24.39 -2.93 21.36
N LEU A 2 23.54 -3.64 20.63
CA LEU A 2 23.97 -4.30 19.38
C LEU A 2 24.18 -3.24 18.30
N SER A 3 25.43 -3.02 17.91
CA SER A 3 25.75 -2.24 16.71
C SER A 3 25.44 -3.08 15.47
N HIS A 4 24.23 -2.97 14.95
CA HIS A 4 23.93 -3.43 13.60
C HIS A 4 24.13 -2.25 12.65
N ARG A 5 25.21 -2.26 11.87
CA ARG A 5 25.31 -1.38 10.69
C ARG A 5 24.42 -1.99 9.62
N ALA A 6 23.21 -1.43 9.44
CA ALA A 6 22.46 -1.66 8.22
C ALA A 6 23.25 -1.04 7.06
N GLY A 7 24.03 -1.85 6.36
CA GLY A 7 24.86 -1.43 5.24
C GLY A 7 24.26 -1.89 3.92
N GLY A 8 23.46 -1.04 3.28
CA GLY A 8 23.01 -1.15 1.89
C GLY A 8 22.03 -2.29 1.56
N GLY A 9 21.25 -2.12 0.48
CA GLY A 9 20.52 -3.23 -0.15
C GLY A 9 18.99 -3.18 -0.10
N THR A 10 18.38 -2.13 0.43
CA THR A 10 16.92 -1.94 0.29
C THR A 10 16.60 -1.81 -1.20
N ASN A 11 15.81 -2.75 -1.72
CA ASN A 11 15.43 -2.80 -3.12
C ASN A 11 13.90 -2.84 -3.22
N PHE A 12 13.30 -1.65 -3.39
CA PHE A 12 11.86 -1.50 -3.50
C PHE A 12 11.28 -2.30 -4.66
N LEU A 13 12.00 -2.40 -5.78
CA LEU A 13 11.54 -3.16 -6.94
C LEU A 13 11.37 -4.65 -6.61
N LYS A 14 12.36 -5.28 -5.98
CA LYS A 14 12.27 -6.69 -5.57
C LYS A 14 11.14 -6.90 -4.55
N ALA A 15 10.98 -5.99 -3.59
CA ALA A 15 9.91 -6.07 -2.60
C ALA A 15 8.51 -5.97 -3.26
N LEU A 16 8.32 -5.03 -4.18
CA LEU A 16 7.06 -4.91 -4.93
C LEU A 16 6.80 -6.10 -5.84
N GLN A 17 7.83 -6.65 -6.50
CA GLN A 17 7.68 -7.85 -7.33
C GLN A 17 7.25 -9.06 -6.50
N ALA A 18 7.85 -9.25 -5.33
CA ALA A 18 7.45 -10.31 -4.40
C ALA A 18 6.01 -10.11 -3.91
N GLY A 19 5.66 -8.89 -3.47
CA GLY A 19 4.30 -8.56 -3.05
C GLY A 19 3.27 -8.73 -4.16
N GLY A 20 3.60 -8.31 -5.38
CA GLY A 20 2.77 -8.51 -6.58
C GLY A 20 2.58 -9.99 -6.92
N THR A 21 3.62 -10.80 -6.77
CA THR A 21 3.54 -12.25 -6.96
C THR A 21 2.58 -12.88 -5.95
N VAL A 22 2.70 -12.54 -4.66
CA VAL A 22 1.77 -13.04 -3.62
C VAL A 22 0.33 -12.59 -3.91
N MET A 23 0.13 -11.32 -4.23
CA MET A 23 -1.18 -10.75 -4.57
C MET A 23 -1.84 -11.51 -5.73
N THR A 24 -1.09 -11.76 -6.80
CA THR A 24 -1.61 -12.42 -8.00
C THR A 24 -1.87 -13.91 -7.77
N GLN A 25 -0.94 -14.62 -7.11
CA GLN A 25 -1.07 -16.06 -6.83
C GLN A 25 -2.17 -16.40 -5.82
N LYS A 26 -2.44 -15.49 -4.87
CA LYS A 26 -3.46 -15.67 -3.83
C LYS A 26 -4.67 -14.78 -4.05
N TRP A 27 -4.92 -14.39 -5.30
CA TRP A 27 -6.00 -13.49 -5.64
C TRP A 27 -7.38 -14.06 -5.26
N SER A 28 -8.26 -13.19 -4.78
CA SER A 28 -9.64 -13.54 -4.42
C SER A 28 -10.60 -12.48 -4.94
N THR A 29 -11.63 -12.91 -5.66
CA THR A 29 -12.73 -12.05 -6.13
C THR A 29 -13.66 -11.62 -5.00
N GLU A 30 -13.53 -12.19 -3.80
CA GLU A 30 -14.34 -11.84 -2.62
C GLU A 30 -13.64 -10.82 -1.72
N ARG A 31 -12.29 -10.79 -1.71
CA ARG A 31 -11.51 -9.90 -0.84
C ARG A 31 -11.01 -8.66 -1.56
N THR A 32 -10.92 -7.54 -0.86
CA THR A 32 -10.26 -6.33 -1.40
C THR A 32 -8.75 -6.50 -1.26
N PRO A 33 -7.96 -6.33 -2.34
CA PRO A 33 -6.51 -6.41 -2.26
C PRO A 33 -5.95 -5.17 -1.55
N VAL A 34 -5.15 -5.41 -0.51
CA VAL A 34 -4.50 -4.36 0.29
C VAL A 34 -3.03 -4.70 0.42
N MET A 35 -2.16 -3.73 0.18
CA MET A 35 -0.72 -3.85 0.37
C MET A 35 -0.23 -2.72 1.26
N ILE A 36 0.46 -3.09 2.34
CA ILE A 36 1.10 -2.13 3.24
C ILE A 36 2.60 -2.26 3.04
N PHE A 37 3.25 -1.18 2.63
CA PHE A 37 4.67 -1.10 2.31
C PHE A 37 5.38 -0.23 3.34
N LEU A 38 6.33 -0.82 4.08
CA LEU A 38 7.04 -0.15 5.17
C LEU A 38 8.50 0.04 4.79
N SER A 39 9.02 1.26 4.93
CA SER A 39 10.45 1.54 4.74
C SER A 39 10.86 2.85 5.42
N ASP A 40 12.17 3.01 5.64
CA ASP A 40 12.85 4.26 5.99
C ASP A 40 12.94 5.28 4.84
N GLY A 41 12.62 4.88 3.60
CA GLY A 41 12.59 5.76 2.44
C GLY A 41 13.93 5.92 1.71
N GLU A 42 15.01 5.29 2.17
CA GLU A 42 16.36 5.47 1.60
C GLU A 42 16.57 4.79 0.23
N CYS A 43 15.50 4.33 -0.43
CA CYS A 43 15.53 3.70 -1.74
C CYS A 43 14.58 4.41 -2.72
N SER A 44 14.95 4.41 -3.99
CA SER A 44 14.13 4.91 -5.08
C SER A 44 13.60 3.75 -5.93
N ILE A 45 12.48 4.01 -6.61
CA ILE A 45 11.90 3.07 -7.55
C ILE A 45 11.31 3.83 -8.74
N SER A 46 11.30 3.17 -9.90
CA SER A 46 10.56 3.66 -11.06
C SER A 46 9.06 3.68 -10.79
N ASP A 47 8.42 4.80 -11.13
CA ASP A 47 6.96 4.97 -11.15
C ASP A 47 6.23 3.81 -11.86
N MET A 48 6.84 3.29 -12.92
CA MET A 48 6.28 2.21 -13.74
C MET A 48 6.02 0.95 -12.90
N ALA A 49 6.89 0.63 -11.94
CA ALA A 49 6.73 -0.57 -11.11
C ALA A 49 5.46 -0.51 -10.25
N ILE A 50 5.15 0.64 -9.66
CA ILE A 50 3.91 0.86 -8.89
C ILE A 50 2.70 0.83 -9.81
N GLN A 51 2.78 1.55 -10.93
CA GLN A 51 1.67 1.59 -11.87
C GLN A 51 1.34 0.19 -12.40
N ASP A 52 2.33 -0.62 -12.73
CA ASP A 52 2.14 -1.97 -13.26
C ASP A 52 1.57 -2.91 -12.19
N LEU A 53 2.02 -2.80 -10.93
CA LEU A 53 1.43 -3.51 -9.81
C LEU A 53 -0.07 -3.16 -9.66
N CYS A 54 -0.41 -1.87 -9.59
CA CYS A 54 -1.79 -1.42 -9.43
C CYS A 54 -2.66 -1.79 -10.64
N ARG A 55 -2.16 -1.63 -11.87
CA ARG A 55 -2.86 -2.04 -13.10
C ARG A 55 -3.07 -3.55 -13.14
N SER A 56 -2.14 -4.34 -12.61
CA SER A 56 -2.31 -5.80 -12.51
C SER A 56 -3.49 -6.16 -11.61
N ALA A 57 -3.64 -5.50 -10.47
CA ALA A 57 -4.83 -5.67 -9.62
C ALA A 57 -6.12 -5.27 -10.36
N VAL A 58 -6.11 -4.13 -11.06
CA VAL A 58 -7.26 -3.67 -11.86
C VAL A 58 -7.65 -4.70 -12.93
N ARG A 59 -6.69 -5.29 -13.64
CA ARG A 59 -6.96 -6.37 -14.62
C ARG A 59 -7.56 -7.62 -13.98
N LEU A 60 -7.23 -7.91 -12.73
CA LEU A 60 -7.83 -9.00 -11.94
C LEU A 60 -9.19 -8.63 -11.33
N GLY A 61 -9.70 -7.43 -11.61
CA GLY A 61 -11.07 -7.00 -11.36
C GLY A 61 -11.25 -6.07 -10.17
N LYS A 62 -10.19 -5.68 -9.45
CA LYS A 62 -10.29 -4.76 -8.30
C LYS A 62 -9.08 -3.83 -8.19
N PRO A 63 -9.28 -2.53 -7.91
CA PRO A 63 -8.15 -1.64 -7.64
C PRO A 63 -7.43 -2.05 -6.33
N LEU A 64 -6.09 -1.95 -6.35
CA LEU A 64 -5.25 -2.16 -5.17
C LEU A 64 -5.36 -0.98 -4.20
N SER A 65 -5.61 -1.27 -2.92
CA SER A 65 -5.41 -0.30 -1.84
C SER A 65 -3.97 -0.39 -1.37
N PHE A 66 -3.16 0.62 -1.70
CA PHE A 66 -1.73 0.64 -1.39
C PHE A 66 -1.43 1.68 -0.31
N HIS A 67 -0.87 1.23 0.81
CA HIS A 67 -0.50 2.08 1.93
C HIS A 67 1.02 2.08 2.08
N SER A 68 1.64 3.24 1.90
CA SER A 68 3.07 3.41 2.12
C SER A 68 3.30 4.07 3.48
N ILE A 69 4.14 3.46 4.32
CA ILE A 69 4.44 3.94 5.67
C ILE A 69 5.94 4.21 5.76
N SER A 70 6.30 5.46 6.04
CA SER A 70 7.68 5.89 6.29
C SER A 70 7.99 5.83 7.78
N PHE A 71 9.05 5.13 8.17
CA PHE A 71 9.61 5.22 9.54
C PHE A 71 10.98 5.90 9.59
N GLY A 72 11.43 6.46 8.47
CA GLY A 72 12.66 7.25 8.35
C GLY A 72 12.38 8.75 8.28
N GLN A 73 13.46 9.53 8.11
CA GLN A 73 13.38 10.99 8.01
C GLN A 73 12.49 11.44 6.85
N ASP A 74 11.74 12.54 7.02
CA ASP A 74 10.81 13.03 5.99
C ASP A 74 11.52 13.38 4.67
N SER A 75 12.75 13.87 4.74
CA SER A 75 13.63 14.12 3.58
C SER A 75 13.87 12.88 2.72
N SER A 76 13.88 11.69 3.33
CA SER A 76 14.04 10.40 2.64
C SER A 76 12.69 9.81 2.17
N SER A 77 11.55 10.39 2.55
CA SER A 77 10.23 9.79 2.30
C SER A 77 9.64 10.08 0.90
N SER A 78 10.33 10.86 0.07
CA SER A 78 9.81 11.36 -1.22
C SER A 78 9.37 10.23 -2.16
N SER A 79 10.15 9.15 -2.24
CA SER A 79 9.85 7.94 -3.02
C SER A 79 8.58 7.25 -2.52
N LEU A 80 8.44 7.05 -1.21
CA LEU A 80 7.28 6.43 -0.58
C LEU A 80 5.99 7.24 -0.80
N ARG A 81 6.07 8.57 -0.66
CA ARG A 81 4.96 9.49 -0.94
C ARG A 81 4.55 9.44 -2.41
N ARG A 82 5.54 9.38 -3.32
CA ARG A 82 5.29 9.25 -4.76
C ARG A 82 4.60 7.93 -5.10
N MET A 83 5.03 6.82 -4.49
CA MET A 83 4.40 5.50 -4.66
C MET A 83 2.91 5.53 -4.29
N ALA A 84 2.57 6.07 -3.11
CA ALA A 84 1.18 6.16 -2.66
C ALA A 84 0.32 7.04 -3.59
N ASN A 85 0.85 8.18 -4.04
CA ASN A 85 0.13 9.09 -4.94
C ASN A 85 -0.15 8.46 -6.31
N LEU A 86 0.81 7.72 -6.87
CA LEU A 86 0.62 6.99 -8.11
C LEU A 86 -0.41 5.88 -7.98
N ALA A 87 -0.35 5.12 -6.88
CA ALA A 87 -1.33 4.07 -6.60
C ALA A 87 -2.74 4.65 -6.46
N LEU A 88 -2.90 5.76 -5.74
CA LEU A 88 -4.16 6.48 -5.63
C LEU A 88 -4.67 6.97 -6.99
N GLY A 89 -3.76 7.48 -7.83
CA GLY A 89 -4.08 7.88 -9.20
C GLY A 89 -4.61 6.71 -10.05
N VAL A 90 -3.98 5.54 -9.99
CA VAL A 90 -4.45 4.35 -10.71
C VAL A 90 -5.79 3.86 -10.15
N GLN A 91 -5.95 3.85 -8.83
CA GLN A 91 -7.19 3.47 -8.14
C GLN A 91 -8.37 4.36 -8.54
N ASN A 92 -8.17 5.68 -8.58
CA ASN A 92 -9.22 6.63 -8.94
C ASN A 92 -9.67 6.53 -10.41
N ASN A 93 -8.76 6.13 -11.30
CA ASN A 93 -9.04 5.93 -12.72
C ASN A 93 -9.51 4.51 -13.06
N ALA A 94 -9.56 3.60 -12.10
CA ALA A 94 -10.00 2.22 -12.34
C ALA A 94 -11.52 2.18 -12.65
N PRO A 95 -11.97 1.26 -13.53
CA PRO A 95 -13.40 1.07 -13.79
C PRO A 95 -14.14 0.77 -12.49
N ARG A 96 -15.16 1.58 -12.18
CA ARG A 96 -16.00 1.35 -11.00
C ARG A 96 -16.96 0.19 -11.28
N ASN A 97 -16.90 -0.84 -10.46
CA ASN A 97 -17.92 -1.88 -10.44
C ASN A 97 -18.96 -1.53 -9.36
N PRO A 98 -20.24 -1.28 -9.72
CA PRO A 98 -21.28 -0.93 -8.76
C PRO A 98 -21.54 -2.01 -7.70
N ARG A 99 -21.12 -3.25 -7.97
CA ARG A 99 -21.32 -4.41 -7.08
C ARG A 99 -20.17 -4.62 -6.10
N THR A 100 -19.05 -3.91 -6.25
CA THR A 100 -17.93 -3.99 -5.31
C THR A 100 -18.01 -2.85 -4.30
N PRO A 101 -17.84 -3.12 -3.00
CA PRO A 101 -17.76 -2.06 -2.00
C PRO A 101 -16.60 -1.11 -2.31
N PRO A 102 -16.72 0.17 -1.95
CA PRO A 102 -15.65 1.14 -2.17
C PRO A 102 -14.35 0.67 -1.51
N SER A 103 -13.27 0.65 -2.29
CA SER A 103 -11.93 0.32 -1.80
C SER A 103 -11.38 1.49 -0.98
N ILE A 104 -10.63 1.19 0.08
CA ILE A 104 -9.96 2.20 0.89
C ILE A 104 -8.96 2.93 0.00
N PRO A 105 -8.95 4.28 0.00
CA PRO A 105 -7.98 5.04 -0.76
C PRO A 105 -6.54 4.69 -0.37
N SER A 106 -5.70 4.51 -1.38
CA SER A 106 -4.26 4.41 -1.21
C SER A 106 -3.73 5.65 -0.47
N SER A 107 -2.80 5.47 0.45
CA SER A 107 -2.36 6.55 1.34
C SER A 107 -0.88 6.46 1.71
N PHE A 108 -0.36 7.58 2.18
CA PHE A 108 0.98 7.70 2.74
C PHE A 108 0.87 8.13 4.21
N ALA A 109 1.67 7.51 5.07
CA ALA A 109 1.78 7.87 6.49
C ALA A 109 3.24 7.91 6.93
N VAL A 110 3.51 8.68 7.99
CA VAL A 110 4.80 8.72 8.67
C VAL A 110 4.60 8.17 10.08
N ALA A 111 5.44 7.24 10.48
CA ALA A 111 5.44 6.60 11.78
C ALA A 111 6.89 6.58 12.31
N LEU A 112 7.32 7.70 12.90
CA LEU A 112 8.70 7.90 13.39
C LEU A 112 8.97 7.12 14.67
N ASP A 113 7.93 6.70 15.38
CA ASP A 113 8.01 5.84 16.55
C ASP A 113 7.04 4.66 16.47
N ALA A 114 7.27 3.67 17.34
CA ALA A 114 6.48 2.44 17.37
C ALA A 114 5.01 2.67 17.76
N VAL A 115 4.70 3.75 18.48
CA VAL A 115 3.32 4.11 18.86
C VAL A 115 2.58 4.61 17.62
N GLN A 116 3.17 5.55 16.89
CA GLN A 116 2.63 6.06 15.63
C GLN A 116 2.47 4.95 14.59
N LEU A 117 3.37 3.97 14.59
CA LEU A 117 3.23 2.79 13.72
C LEU A 117 2.00 1.97 14.11
N ALA A 118 1.85 1.64 15.39
CA ALA A 118 0.69 0.90 15.89
C ALA A 118 -0.63 1.63 15.62
N GLU A 119 -0.67 2.95 15.83
CA GLU A 119 -1.83 3.80 15.52
C GLU A 119 -2.13 3.80 14.02
N THR A 120 -1.12 3.87 13.15
CA THR A 120 -1.30 3.80 11.70
C THR A 120 -1.90 2.47 11.27
N PHE A 121 -1.37 1.36 11.77
CA PHE A 121 -1.92 0.03 11.49
C PHE A 121 -3.34 -0.12 12.04
N LEU A 122 -3.62 0.39 13.23
CA LEU A 122 -4.96 0.36 13.80
C LEU A 122 -5.93 1.20 12.96
N GLY A 123 -5.52 2.38 12.49
CA GLY A 123 -6.32 3.21 11.60
C GLY A 123 -6.62 2.53 10.26
N ILE A 124 -5.64 1.84 9.67
CA ILE A 124 -5.83 1.03 8.45
C ILE A 124 -6.77 -0.14 8.74
N ALA A 125 -6.55 -0.87 9.84
CA ALA A 125 -7.38 -2.02 10.23
C ALA A 125 -8.84 -1.61 10.48
N GLU A 126 -9.07 -0.48 11.16
CA GLU A 126 -10.41 0.06 11.37
C GLU A 126 -11.07 0.48 10.06
N SER A 127 -10.30 1.06 9.14
CA SER A 127 -10.79 1.40 7.80
C SER A 127 -11.17 0.14 7.01
N LEU A 128 -10.41 -0.96 7.16
CA LEU A 128 -10.70 -2.27 6.57
C LEU A 128 -11.89 -2.97 7.21
N ARG A 129 -12.15 -2.71 8.50
CA ARG A 129 -13.27 -3.27 9.25
C ARG A 129 -14.62 -2.63 8.89
N LYS A 130 -14.65 -1.51 8.16
CA LYS A 130 -15.89 -0.87 7.69
C LYS A 130 -16.45 -1.45 6.37
N PRO A 131 -16.94 -2.71 6.33
CA PRO A 131 -17.99 -3.05 5.36
C PRO A 131 -19.25 -3.67 5.99
N ARG A 132 -19.72 -3.21 7.17
CA ARG A 132 -21.05 -3.56 7.70
C ARG A 132 -21.71 -2.40 8.46
N GLY A 133 -22.69 -1.77 7.82
CA GLY A 133 -23.52 -0.68 8.33
C GLY A 133 -23.73 0.33 7.19
N ALA A 134 -24.78 0.27 6.38
CA ALA A 134 -26.17 0.03 6.72
C ALA A 134 -26.91 -0.82 5.67
N LEU A 135 -27.49 -1.93 6.13
CA LEU A 135 -28.83 -2.36 5.75
C LEU A 135 -29.59 -2.45 7.06
N MET A 136 -30.34 -1.39 7.37
CA MET A 136 -31.47 -1.42 8.30
C MET A 136 -32.63 -0.84 7.49
N TYR A 137 -33.74 -1.58 7.52
CA TYR A 137 -34.95 -1.44 6.71
C TYR A 137 -35.59 -0.05 6.79
#